data_AF-A0A4S8LPU3-F1
#
_entry.id   AF-A0A4S8LPU3-F1
#
_cell.length_a   1.000
_cell.length_b   1.000
_cell.length_c   1.000
_cell.angle_alpha   90.00
_cell.angle_beta   90.00
_cell.angle_gamma   90.00
#
_symmetry.space_group_name_H-M   'P 1'
#
loop_
_entity.id
_entity.type
_entity.pdbx_description
1 polymer ?
#
loop_
_entity_poly.entity_id
_entity_poly.type
_entity_poly.pdbx_seq_one_letter_code
_entity_poly.pdbx_strand_id
1 'polypeptide(L)'
;VTGGTGFLGSHIISQLLSQGTYVVRAVARSASKLQAIFPDADKNDLEVVQIPSLTSDFSDALKGVLSTAVVHSASPGYLRDANSKEIYEGAYNGTIHLVEQAIAASVKKIVVTGTYASLFDGDFKAAFGTKLITGQDFGS
;
A
#
# COMPACT_ATOMS: atom_id res chain seq x y z
N VAL A 1 -4.81 3.99 -4.03
CA VAL A 1 -4.15 3.78 -2.71
C VAL A 1 -4.66 2.48 -2.11
N THR A 2 -3.79 1.48 -1.88
CA THR A 2 -4.15 0.30 -1.08
C THR A 2 -3.89 0.56 0.41
N GLY A 3 -4.64 -0.11 1.27
CA GLY A 3 -4.47 0.02 2.72
C GLY A 3 -5.07 1.31 3.27
N GLY A 4 -6.07 1.86 2.57
CA GLY A 4 -6.66 3.16 2.91
C GLY A 4 -7.35 3.22 4.28
N THR A 5 -7.70 2.08 4.87
CA THR A 5 -8.22 2.03 6.25
C THR A 5 -7.13 1.99 7.32
N GLY A 6 -5.87 1.80 6.93
CA GLY A 6 -4.73 1.78 7.84
C GLY A 6 -4.26 3.19 8.18
N PHE A 7 -3.46 3.31 9.25
CA PHE A 7 -2.96 4.60 9.74
C PHE A 7 -2.26 5.42 8.64
N LEU A 8 -1.25 4.86 7.97
CA LEU A 8 -0.53 5.57 6.92
C LEU A 8 -1.39 5.83 5.68
N GLY A 9 -2.13 4.80 5.23
CA GLY A 9 -2.96 4.89 4.03
C GLY A 9 -4.04 5.97 4.13
N SER A 10 -4.66 6.14 5.30
CA SER A 10 -5.66 7.19 5.51
C SER A 10 -5.06 8.60 5.48
N HIS A 11 -3.86 8.79 6.04
CA HIS A 11 -3.16 10.08 5.97
C HIS A 11 -2.69 10.41 4.55
N ILE A 12 -2.28 9.40 3.76
CA ILE A 12 -1.96 9.59 2.34
C ILE A 12 -3.21 10.05 1.58
N ILE A 13 -4.35 9.38 1.77
CA ILE A 13 -5.62 9.75 1.13
C ILE A 13 -6.02 11.17 1.52
N SER A 14 -5.99 11.51 2.82
CA SER A 14 -6.32 12.85 3.30
C SER A 14 -5.47 13.95 2.64
N GLN A 15 -4.16 13.73 2.54
CA GLN A 15 -3.27 14.69 1.88
C GLN A 15 -3.56 14.81 0.38
N LEU A 16 -3.79 13.71 -0.33
CA LEU A 16 -4.13 13.74 -1.74
C LEU A 16 -5.45 14.47 -2.02
N LEU A 17 -6.48 14.23 -1.19
CA LEU A 17 -7.75 14.94 -1.27
C LEU A 17 -7.58 16.43 -0.97
N SER A 18 -6.78 16.79 0.04
CA SER A 18 -6.53 18.20 0.39
C SER A 18 -5.83 19.00 -0.71
N GLN A 19 -5.08 18.34 -1.59
CA GLN A 19 -4.45 18.99 -2.74
C GLN A 19 -5.45 19.32 -3.86
N GLY A 20 -6.58 18.60 -3.93
CA GLY A 20 -7.64 18.83 -4.93
C GLY A 20 -7.25 18.56 -6.39
N THR A 21 -6.05 18.01 -6.65
CA THR A 21 -5.55 17.73 -8.00
C THR A 21 -5.73 16.28 -8.43
N TYR A 22 -6.15 15.40 -7.52
CA TYR A 22 -6.24 13.97 -7.75
C TYR A 22 -7.62 13.43 -7.40
N VAL A 23 -8.19 12.63 -8.31
CA VAL A 23 -9.25 11.69 -7.95
C VAL A 23 -8.58 10.48 -7.30
N VAL A 24 -8.89 10.26 -6.03
CA VAL A 24 -8.28 9.21 -5.21
C VAL A 24 -9.16 7.96 -5.25
N ARG A 25 -8.62 6.86 -5.79
CA ARG A 25 -9.23 5.55 -5.63
C ARG A 25 -8.63 4.82 -4.44
N ALA A 26 -9.41 4.59 -3.39
CA ALA A 26 -9.00 3.94 -2.16
C ALA A 26 -9.53 2.51 -2.08
N VAL A 27 -8.64 1.56 -1.84
CA VAL A 27 -8.97 0.13 -1.71
C VAL A 27 -9.01 -0.29 -0.25
N ALA A 28 -10.07 -0.99 0.13
CA ALA A 28 -10.20 -1.60 1.45
C ALA A 28 -10.95 -2.94 1.41
N ARG A 29 -10.74 -3.76 2.44
CA ARG A 29 -11.49 -5.00 2.67
C ARG A 29 -12.96 -4.75 3.02
N SER A 30 -13.25 -3.57 3.57
CA SER A 30 -14.58 -3.12 3.94
C SER A 30 -14.73 -1.67 3.47
N ALA A 31 -15.59 -1.46 2.47
CA ALA A 31 -15.85 -0.14 1.93
C ALA A 31 -16.46 0.81 2.99
N SER A 32 -17.33 0.28 3.86
CA SER A 32 -17.95 1.05 4.93
C SER A 32 -16.95 1.64 5.92
N LYS A 33 -15.82 0.96 6.18
CA LYS A 33 -14.74 1.52 7.01
C LYS A 33 -14.06 2.73 6.36
N LEU A 34 -13.83 2.70 5.04
CA LEU A 34 -13.28 3.86 4.34
C LEU A 34 -14.26 5.03 4.35
N GLN A 35 -15.53 4.76 4.08
CA GLN A 35 -16.59 5.77 4.13
C GLN A 35 -16.72 6.40 5.53
N ALA A 36 -16.56 5.61 6.60
CA ALA A 36 -16.57 6.14 7.96
C ALA A 36 -15.33 7.00 8.30
N ILE A 37 -14.17 6.74 7.68
CA ILE A 37 -12.96 7.56 7.85
C ILE A 37 -13.08 8.88 7.08
N PHE A 38 -13.77 8.87 5.94
CA PHE A 38 -13.94 10.03 5.05
C PHE A 38 -15.44 10.31 4.80
N PRO A 39 -16.22 10.65 5.85
CA PRO A 39 -17.67 10.80 5.72
C PRO A 39 -18.08 11.95 4.79
N ASP A 40 -17.24 12.98 4.71
CA ASP A 40 -17.50 14.22 3.97
C ASP A 40 -16.78 14.29 2.61
N ALA A 41 -16.12 13.21 2.18
CA ALA A 41 -15.42 13.21 0.90
C ALA A 41 -16.42 13.19 -0.28
N ASP A 42 -16.21 14.09 -1.25
CA ASP A 42 -16.98 14.08 -2.50
C ASP A 42 -16.72 12.77 -3.25
N LYS A 43 -17.77 12.18 -3.81
CA LYS A 43 -17.68 10.94 -4.60
C LYS A 43 -16.88 11.13 -5.89
N ASN A 44 -16.76 12.37 -6.37
CA ASN A 44 -15.93 12.72 -7.52
C ASN A 44 -14.44 12.79 -7.16
N ASP A 45 -14.11 12.99 -5.88
CA ASP A 45 -12.73 13.09 -5.40
C ASP A 45 -12.24 11.79 -4.75
N LEU A 46 -13.15 11.01 -4.13
CA LEU A 46 -12.84 9.74 -3.48
C LEU A 46 -13.71 8.59 -4.00
N GLU A 47 -13.09 7.69 -4.76
CA GLU A 47 -13.70 6.41 -5.14
C GLU A 47 -13.29 5.30 -4.16
N VAL A 48 -14.26 4.67 -3.53
CA VAL A 48 -14.02 3.54 -2.62
C VAL A 48 -14.26 2.22 -3.34
N VAL A 49 -13.24 1.36 -3.38
CA VAL A 49 -13.31 0.02 -3.98
C VAL A 49 -13.08 -1.05 -2.93
N GLN A 50 -13.99 -2.02 -2.86
CA GLN A 50 -13.87 -3.14 -1.95
C GLN A 50 -13.07 -4.27 -2.58
N ILE A 51 -11.91 -4.60 -2.01
CA ILE A 51 -11.09 -5.74 -2.42
C ILE A 51 -10.75 -6.57 -1.17
N PRO A 52 -11.17 -7.86 -1.11
CA PRO A 52 -11.14 -8.65 0.12
C PRO A 52 -9.73 -9.10 0.52
N SER A 53 -8.81 -9.26 -0.44
CA SER A 53 -7.43 -9.69 -0.19
C SER A 53 -6.44 -8.97 -1.11
N LEU A 54 -5.16 -8.90 -0.71
CA LEU A 54 -4.08 -8.42 -1.59
C LEU A 54 -3.77 -9.37 -2.75
N THR A 55 -4.24 -10.61 -2.66
CA THR A 55 -4.16 -11.62 -3.73
C THR A 55 -5.43 -11.69 -4.58
N SER A 56 -6.37 -10.74 -4.39
CA SER A 56 -7.55 -10.62 -5.24
C SER A 56 -7.25 -9.85 -6.51
N ASP A 57 -8.15 -9.96 -7.49
CA ASP A 57 -8.08 -9.18 -8.73
C ASP A 57 -8.28 -7.68 -8.46
N PHE A 58 -7.34 -6.87 -8.95
CA PHE A 58 -7.33 -5.42 -8.94
C PHE A 58 -7.66 -4.83 -10.32
N SER A 59 -7.85 -5.64 -11.37
CA SER A 59 -8.01 -5.18 -12.76
C SER A 59 -9.07 -4.08 -12.89
N ASP A 60 -10.24 -4.26 -12.26
CA ASP A 60 -11.30 -3.25 -12.25
C ASP A 60 -10.90 -1.98 -11.50
N ALA A 61 -10.22 -2.11 -10.36
CA ALA A 61 -9.72 -0.97 -9.60
C ALA A 61 -8.58 -0.22 -10.33
N LEU A 62 -7.93 -0.85 -11.30
CA LEU A 62 -6.85 -0.27 -12.09
C LEU A 62 -7.33 0.35 -13.42
N LYS A 63 -8.58 0.11 -13.83
CA LYS A 63 -9.16 0.75 -15.03
C LYS A 63 -9.12 2.27 -14.90
N GLY A 64 -8.60 2.94 -15.93
CA GLY A 64 -8.46 4.40 -15.95
C GLY A 64 -7.31 4.97 -15.12
N VAL A 65 -6.50 4.14 -14.46
CA VAL A 65 -5.29 4.56 -13.69
C VAL A 65 -4.05 4.71 -14.62
N LEU A 66 -4.27 4.77 -15.93
CA LEU A 66 -3.25 4.71 -17.00
C LEU A 66 -2.24 5.88 -16.97
N SER A 67 -2.54 6.96 -16.24
CA SER A 67 -1.78 8.22 -16.28
C SER A 67 -1.22 8.70 -14.93
N THR A 68 -1.42 7.96 -13.84
CA THR A 68 -1.08 8.46 -12.49
C THR A 68 -0.15 7.50 -11.75
N ALA A 69 -0.58 7.01 -10.60
CA ALA A 69 0.25 6.24 -9.69
C ALA A 69 -0.58 5.27 -8.85
N VAL A 70 -0.01 4.12 -8.55
CA VAL A 70 -0.46 3.23 -7.49
C VAL A 70 0.40 3.47 -6.27
N VAL A 71 -0.21 3.87 -5.15
CA VAL A 71 0.43 3.88 -3.83
C VAL A 71 -0.01 2.64 -3.07
N HIS A 72 0.92 1.71 -2.87
CA HIS A 72 0.71 0.48 -2.12
C HIS A 72 1.19 0.67 -0.67
N SER A 73 0.23 0.82 0.25
CA SER A 73 0.49 0.92 1.70
C SER A 73 -0.16 -0.22 2.48
N ALA A 74 -0.89 -1.11 1.82
CA ALA A 74 -1.42 -2.30 2.48
C ALA A 74 -0.30 -3.32 2.74
N SER A 75 -0.27 -3.86 3.95
CA SER A 75 0.56 -5.01 4.31
C SER A 75 -0.21 -5.83 5.35
N PRO A 76 -0.05 -7.17 5.40
CA PRO A 76 -0.57 -7.96 6.50
C PRO A 76 -0.12 -7.39 7.84
N GLY A 77 -1.04 -7.34 8.81
CA GLY A 77 -0.73 -6.81 10.13
C GLY A 77 0.19 -7.75 10.91
N TYR A 78 1.13 -7.18 11.66
CA TYR A 78 1.90 -7.91 12.66
C TYR A 78 1.01 -8.14 13.89
N LEU A 79 0.32 -9.28 13.93
CA LEU A 79 -0.38 -9.72 15.14
C LEU A 79 0.60 -10.52 16.02
N ARG A 80 0.46 -10.40 17.34
CA ARG A 80 1.41 -10.94 18.32
C ARG A 80 1.67 -12.44 18.19
N ASP A 81 0.69 -13.19 17.65
CA ASP A 81 0.73 -14.64 17.48
C ASP A 81 0.69 -15.06 15.99
N ALA A 82 0.86 -14.12 15.07
CA ALA A 82 0.85 -14.43 13.63
C ALA A 82 2.16 -15.09 13.21
N ASN A 83 2.03 -16.08 12.33
CA ASN A 83 3.17 -16.78 11.77
C ASN A 83 3.97 -15.85 10.85
N SER A 84 5.24 -15.61 11.16
CA SER A 84 6.12 -14.73 10.39
C SER A 84 6.23 -15.13 8.92
N LYS A 85 6.19 -16.45 8.62
CA LYS A 85 6.20 -16.96 7.25
C LYS A 85 4.92 -16.57 6.52
N GLU A 86 3.76 -16.72 7.14
CA GLU A 86 2.47 -16.36 6.55
C GLU A 86 2.35 -14.84 6.33
N ILE A 87 2.85 -14.03 7.27
CA ILE A 87 2.93 -12.57 7.10
C ILE A 87 3.80 -12.23 5.90
N TYR A 88 5.00 -12.83 5.82
CA TYR A 88 5.92 -12.61 4.72
C TYR A 88 5.30 -13.01 3.37
N GLU A 89 4.77 -14.23 3.27
CA GLU A 89 4.15 -14.74 2.05
C GLU A 89 2.94 -13.90 1.65
N GLY A 90 2.12 -13.47 2.60
CA GLY A 90 0.98 -12.59 2.34
C GLY A 90 1.41 -11.22 1.83
N ALA A 91 2.46 -10.62 2.39
CA ALA A 91 2.99 -9.33 1.97
C ALA A 91 3.65 -9.44 0.59
N TYR A 92 4.50 -10.45 0.40
CA TYR A 92 5.24 -10.69 -0.84
C TYR A 92 4.28 -11.01 -1.99
N ASN A 93 3.44 -12.04 -1.85
CA ASN A 93 2.53 -12.45 -2.91
C ASN A 93 1.50 -11.35 -3.22
N GLY A 94 0.99 -10.67 -2.20
CA GLY A 94 0.07 -9.55 -2.39
C GLY A 94 0.70 -8.36 -3.13
N THR A 95 1.96 -8.05 -2.82
CA THR A 95 2.69 -6.97 -3.50
C THR A 95 2.97 -7.32 -4.96
N ILE A 96 3.52 -8.52 -5.22
CA ILE A 96 3.81 -8.99 -6.59
C ILE A 96 2.53 -9.01 -7.43
N HIS A 97 1.45 -9.57 -6.90
CA HIS A 97 0.18 -9.67 -7.61
C HIS A 97 -0.37 -8.29 -8.01
N LEU A 98 -0.31 -7.29 -7.13
CA LEU A 98 -0.71 -5.93 -7.46
C LEU A 98 0.22 -5.29 -8.50
N VAL A 99 1.53 -5.48 -8.37
CA VAL A 99 2.53 -4.90 -9.28
C VAL A 99 2.34 -5.45 -10.70
N GLU A 100 2.16 -6.76 -10.86
CA GLU A 100 1.91 -7.41 -12.15
C GLU A 100 0.65 -6.85 -12.82
N GLN A 101 -0.44 -6.71 -12.07
CA GLN A 101 -1.68 -6.15 -12.61
C GLN A 101 -1.57 -4.65 -12.91
N ALA A 102 -0.85 -3.89 -12.09
CA ALA A 102 -0.59 -2.47 -12.35
C ALA A 102 0.24 -2.30 -13.63
N ILE A 103 1.22 -3.17 -13.88
CA ILE A 103 1.99 -3.20 -15.13
C ILE A 103 1.09 -3.56 -16.31
N ALA A 104 0.27 -4.60 -16.19
CA ALA A 104 -0.69 -4.99 -17.23
C ALA A 104 -1.69 -3.85 -17.55
N ALA A 105 -2.07 -3.08 -16.54
CA ALA A 105 -2.89 -1.88 -16.66
C ALA A 105 -2.08 -0.62 -17.04
N SER A 106 -0.82 -0.75 -17.48
CA SER A 106 0.03 0.36 -17.94
C SER A 106 0.18 1.54 -16.96
N VAL A 107 0.11 1.27 -15.65
CA VAL A 107 0.33 2.28 -14.59
C VAL A 107 1.73 2.87 -14.72
N LYS A 108 1.84 4.20 -14.66
CA LYS A 108 3.12 4.92 -14.88
C LYS A 108 4.06 4.92 -13.68
N LYS A 109 3.51 4.86 -12.46
CA LYS A 109 4.29 4.91 -11.24
C LYS A 109 3.70 3.99 -10.19
N ILE A 110 4.55 3.18 -9.57
CA ILE A 110 4.17 2.35 -8.44
C ILE A 110 5.05 2.78 -7.27
N VAL A 111 4.41 3.17 -6.17
CA VAL A 111 5.07 3.51 -4.91
C VAL A 111 4.72 2.41 -3.91
N VAL A 112 5.71 1.64 -3.49
CA VAL A 112 5.55 0.60 -2.47
C VAL A 112 6.05 1.14 -1.14
N THR A 113 5.23 1.04 -0.11
CA THR A 113 5.61 1.44 1.25
C THR A 113 6.45 0.33 1.88
N GLY A 114 7.76 0.54 1.92
CA GLY A 114 8.69 -0.32 2.65
C GLY A 114 8.83 0.08 4.13
N THR A 115 9.73 -0.60 4.82
CA THR A 115 10.17 -0.26 6.17
C THR A 115 11.69 -0.24 6.21
N TYR A 116 12.26 0.64 7.02
CA TYR A 116 13.71 0.66 7.25
C TYR A 116 14.19 -0.68 7.85
N ALA A 117 13.31 -1.44 8.52
CA ALA A 117 13.62 -2.76 9.04
C ALA A 117 14.04 -3.76 7.94
N SER A 118 13.63 -3.52 6.69
CA SER A 118 14.05 -4.33 5.53
C SER A 118 15.52 -4.14 5.15
N LEU A 119 16.24 -3.19 5.78
CA LEU A 119 17.67 -2.95 5.58
C LEU A 119 18.56 -3.83 6.48
N PHE A 120 17.95 -4.67 7.32
CA PHE A 120 18.68 -5.42 8.35
C PHE A 120 18.34 -6.91 8.33
N ASP A 121 19.33 -7.71 8.70
CA ASP A 121 19.11 -9.11 9.07
C ASP A 121 18.26 -9.22 10.33
N GLY A 122 17.65 -10.39 10.54
CA GLY A 122 16.72 -10.64 11.65
C GLY A 122 17.32 -10.45 13.05
N ASP A 123 18.64 -10.35 13.19
CA ASP A 123 19.30 -10.08 14.47
C ASP A 123 19.51 -8.58 14.76
N PHE A 124 19.19 -7.69 13.80
CA PHE A 124 19.28 -6.24 13.89
C PHE A 124 20.64 -5.68 14.33
N LYS A 125 21.73 -6.46 14.33
CA LYS A 125 23.04 -5.96 14.83
C LYS A 125 23.53 -4.76 14.04
N ALA A 126 23.35 -4.79 12.72
CA ALA A 126 23.72 -3.68 11.84
C ALA A 126 22.93 -2.40 12.12
N ALA A 127 21.73 -2.48 12.71
CA ALA A 127 20.90 -1.32 13.03
C ALA A 127 21.48 -0.48 14.18
N PHE A 128 22.28 -1.09 15.05
CA PHE A 128 22.92 -0.45 16.21
C PHE A 128 24.45 -0.36 16.06
N GLY A 129 24.96 -0.62 14.85
CA GLY A 129 26.37 -0.54 14.52
C GLY A 129 26.84 0.87 14.19
N THR A 130 28.12 0.99 13.82
CA THR A 130 28.73 2.25 13.38
C THR A 130 28.65 2.47 11.86
N LYS A 131 28.16 1.48 11.11
CA LYS A 131 27.99 1.57 9.65
C LYS A 131 26.87 2.58 9.34
N LEU A 132 27.15 3.54 8.47
CA LEU A 132 26.12 4.41 7.91
C LEU A 132 25.24 3.59 6.95
N ILE A 133 23.93 3.61 7.20
CA ILE A 133 22.93 2.94 6.37
C ILE A 133 22.22 3.98 5.51
N THR A 134 22.07 3.69 4.23
CA THR A 134 21.51 4.57 3.22
C THR A 134 20.53 3.84 2.32
N GLY A 135 19.91 4.55 1.37
CA GLY A 135 19.06 3.92 0.35
C GLY A 135 19.80 2.95 -0.57
N GLN A 136 21.14 2.99 -0.63
CA GLN A 136 21.93 2.05 -1.43
C GLN A 136 22.00 0.66 -0.80
N ASP A 137 21.74 0.54 0.51
CA ASP A 137 21.72 -0.73 1.23
C ASP A 137 20.38 -1.48 1.07
N PHE A 138 19.42 -0.90 0.33
CA PHE A 138 18.13 -1.55 0.09
C PHE A 138 18.25 -2.57 -1.06
N GLY A 139 18.10 -3.85 -0.74
CA GLY A 139 18.13 -4.95 -1.72
C GLY A 139 19.53 -5.46 -2.09
N SER A 140 20.57 -5.03 -1.37
CA SER A 140 21.93 -5.56 -1.41
C SER A 140 22.10 -6.73 -0.44
#